data_AF-A0A3N5K3J5-F1
#
_entry.id   AF-A0A3N5K3J5-F1
#
_cell.length_a   1.000
_cell.length_b   1.000
_cell.length_c   1.000
_cell.angle_alpha   90.00
_cell.angle_beta   90.00
_cell.angle_gamma   90.00
#
_symmetry.space_group_name_H-M   'P 1'
#
loop_
_entity.id
_entity.type
_entity.pdbx_description
1 polymer ?
#
loop_
_entity_poly.entity_id
_entity_poly.type
_entity_poly.pdbx_seq_one_letter_code
_entity_poly.pdbx_strand_id
1 'polypeptide(L)'
;MAVPNIFGTATAAIPLSQLDQNFATAITIGNTAVYLGNTTTSLGNVTLTNVTISSGNVTLTGANVTGTANISTLQVTSNVSVGGNVAVSGNISALNGFVTIGNTTVGLGNTATSIGNLTVTNTLVTEMRETANVSATAATGTINYDALTQVVLYFTTDASGNFTVNFRGNSGTSLDTIMATGESLSATFLVTNGATAYYNSAVEVDGSSVTPKWQGGTAPTSGNASSIDSYTYVIIKTGSATFTVLASVTKFA
;
A
#
# COMPACT_ATOMS: atom_id res chain seq x y z
N MET A 1 -61.36 -10.12 20.92
CA MET A 1 -61.98 -11.16 21.77
C MET A 1 -62.05 -10.61 23.18
N ALA A 2 -63.23 -10.52 23.79
CA ALA A 2 -63.34 -10.05 25.18
C ALA A 2 -62.74 -11.11 26.11
N VAL A 3 -61.84 -10.72 27.01
CA VAL A 3 -61.30 -11.62 28.03
C VAL A 3 -62.47 -12.02 28.94
N PRO A 4 -62.79 -13.32 29.11
CA PRO A 4 -63.89 -13.75 29.96
C PRO A 4 -63.73 -13.21 31.39
N ASN A 5 -64.83 -12.76 32.01
CA ASN A 5 -64.87 -12.07 33.32
C ASN A 5 -64.24 -12.83 34.52
N ILE A 6 -63.84 -14.10 34.33
CA ILE A 6 -63.19 -14.95 35.35
C ILE A 6 -61.78 -14.45 35.75
N PHE A 7 -61.10 -13.66 34.90
CA PHE A 7 -59.77 -13.12 35.23
C PHE A 7 -59.78 -11.80 36.00
N GLY A 8 -60.92 -11.09 36.00
CA GLY A 8 -60.99 -9.72 36.53
C GLY A 8 -60.85 -9.60 38.05
N THR A 9 -61.02 -10.70 38.79
CA THR A 9 -61.09 -10.68 40.27
C THR A 9 -60.27 -11.77 40.96
N ALA A 10 -59.47 -12.56 40.22
CA ALA A 10 -58.68 -13.64 40.81
C ALA A 10 -57.46 -13.11 41.58
N THR A 11 -57.37 -13.44 42.87
CA THR A 11 -56.28 -13.03 43.77
C THR A 11 -55.42 -14.21 44.28
N ALA A 12 -55.67 -15.43 43.78
CA ALA A 12 -54.93 -16.66 44.10
C ALA A 12 -54.68 -17.53 42.85
N ALA A 13 -53.86 -18.58 42.97
CA ALA A 13 -53.59 -19.54 41.90
C ALA A 13 -54.90 -20.23 41.43
N ILE A 14 -55.18 -20.17 40.13
CA ILE A 14 -56.36 -20.78 39.50
C ILE A 14 -56.05 -22.26 39.22
N PRO A 15 -56.83 -23.22 39.75
CA PRO A 15 -56.70 -24.64 39.43
C PRO A 15 -56.74 -24.89 37.91
N LEU A 16 -55.98 -25.87 37.41
CA LEU A 16 -55.92 -26.21 35.98
C LEU A 16 -57.30 -26.52 35.36
N SER A 17 -58.22 -27.06 36.17
CA SER A 17 -59.61 -27.34 35.78
C SER A 17 -60.47 -26.09 35.56
N GLN A 18 -59.98 -24.91 35.95
CA GLN A 18 -60.61 -23.61 35.78
C GLN A 18 -59.92 -22.75 34.72
N LEU A 19 -58.85 -23.26 34.10
CA LEU A 19 -58.29 -22.68 32.88
C LEU A 19 -59.27 -23.04 31.75
N ASP A 20 -60.11 -22.09 31.38
CA ASP A 20 -61.08 -22.22 30.28
C ASP A 20 -60.38 -22.71 28.99
N GLN A 21 -61.09 -23.52 28.18
CA GLN A 21 -60.67 -23.94 26.83
C GLN A 21 -60.10 -22.79 25.99
N ASN A 22 -60.49 -21.55 26.27
CA ASN A 22 -59.97 -20.33 25.63
C ASN A 22 -58.44 -20.12 25.77
N PHE A 23 -57.73 -20.75 26.71
CA PHE A 23 -56.25 -20.77 26.71
C PHE A 23 -55.65 -21.85 25.81
N ALA A 24 -56.41 -22.87 25.47
CA ALA A 24 -56.05 -23.89 24.50
C ALA A 24 -56.41 -23.48 23.06
N THR A 25 -57.12 -22.36 22.86
CA THR A 25 -57.41 -21.83 21.52
C THR A 25 -56.29 -20.91 21.04
N ALA A 26 -55.77 -21.18 19.84
CA ALA A 26 -54.71 -20.37 19.26
C ALA A 26 -55.15 -18.93 18.95
N ILE A 27 -54.23 -17.98 19.15
CA ILE A 27 -54.35 -16.64 18.54
C ILE A 27 -53.80 -16.73 17.13
N THR A 28 -54.60 -16.36 16.13
CA THR A 28 -54.11 -16.29 14.76
C THR A 28 -53.37 -14.96 14.56
N ILE A 29 -52.08 -15.02 14.22
CA ILE A 29 -51.26 -13.87 13.82
C ILE A 29 -50.87 -14.05 12.36
N GLY A 30 -51.28 -13.11 11.50
CA GLY A 30 -51.20 -13.30 10.05
C GLY A 30 -52.07 -14.48 9.62
N ASN A 31 -51.44 -15.57 9.18
CA ASN A 31 -52.11 -16.85 8.86
C ASN A 31 -51.69 -18.02 9.77
N THR A 32 -50.98 -17.73 10.88
CA THR A 32 -50.41 -18.75 11.77
C THR A 32 -51.15 -18.78 13.10
N ALA A 33 -51.56 -19.96 13.53
CA ALA A 33 -52.09 -20.23 14.86
C ALA A 33 -50.95 -20.28 15.90
N VAL A 34 -50.97 -19.38 16.87
CA VAL A 34 -49.98 -19.28 17.96
C VAL A 34 -50.62 -19.69 19.29
N TYR A 35 -49.99 -20.63 19.99
CA TYR A 35 -50.41 -21.11 21.31
C TYR A 35 -49.48 -20.57 22.40
N LEU A 36 -50.03 -20.27 23.58
CA LEU A 36 -49.22 -19.85 24.71
C LEU A 36 -48.31 -20.99 25.20
N GLY A 37 -47.04 -20.70 25.43
CA GLY A 37 -46.07 -21.67 25.97
C GLY A 37 -45.44 -22.62 24.94
N ASN A 38 -45.85 -22.55 23.67
CA ASN A 38 -45.28 -23.38 22.60
C ASN A 38 -44.28 -22.60 21.73
N THR A 39 -43.30 -23.30 21.16
CA THR A 39 -42.45 -22.75 20.10
C THR A 39 -43.26 -22.64 18.82
N THR A 40 -43.31 -21.43 18.24
CA THR A 40 -43.88 -21.23 16.89
C THR A 40 -42.73 -21.13 15.88
N THR A 41 -42.69 -22.01 14.89
CA THR A 41 -41.57 -22.11 13.94
C THR A 41 -41.71 -21.19 12.72
N SER A 42 -42.91 -20.72 12.41
CA SER A 42 -43.17 -19.81 11.29
C SER A 42 -44.34 -18.89 11.62
N LEU A 43 -44.20 -17.58 11.38
CA LEU A 43 -45.33 -16.65 11.30
C LEU A 43 -45.34 -16.07 9.88
N GLY A 44 -46.41 -16.29 9.12
CA GLY A 44 -46.57 -15.79 7.76
C GLY A 44 -47.37 -14.49 7.68
N ASN A 45 -47.06 -13.62 6.70
CA ASN A 45 -47.81 -12.41 6.36
C ASN A 45 -47.98 -11.40 7.51
N VAL A 46 -46.95 -11.22 8.34
CA VAL A 46 -46.97 -10.25 9.45
C VAL A 46 -46.07 -9.05 9.11
N THR A 47 -46.61 -7.84 9.25
CA THR A 47 -45.82 -6.61 9.29
C THR A 47 -45.60 -6.23 10.75
N LEU A 48 -44.34 -6.18 11.16
CA LEU A 48 -43.96 -5.77 12.51
C LEU A 48 -43.29 -4.41 12.47
N THR A 49 -43.69 -3.50 13.34
CA THR A 49 -43.04 -2.19 13.53
C THR A 49 -42.34 -2.17 14.88
N ASN A 50 -41.22 -1.44 14.98
CA ASN A 50 -40.46 -1.25 16.22
C ASN A 50 -40.09 -2.57 16.93
N VAL A 51 -39.64 -3.57 16.16
CA VAL A 51 -39.23 -4.86 16.71
C VAL A 51 -37.92 -4.73 17.47
N THR A 52 -37.92 -5.12 18.75
CA THR A 52 -36.70 -5.32 19.53
C THR A 52 -36.52 -6.81 19.81
N ILE A 53 -35.39 -7.36 19.37
CA ILE A 53 -34.99 -8.75 19.66
C ILE A 53 -33.84 -8.65 20.67
N SER A 54 -34.14 -8.84 21.95
CA SER A 54 -33.17 -8.65 23.04
C SER A 54 -32.10 -9.76 23.11
N SER A 55 -32.38 -10.93 22.52
CA SER A 55 -31.45 -12.05 22.44
C SER A 55 -31.83 -13.00 21.30
N GLY A 56 -30.86 -13.78 20.82
CA GLY A 56 -31.03 -14.73 19.71
C GLY A 56 -30.50 -14.20 18.37
N ASN A 57 -30.46 -15.10 17.38
CA ASN A 57 -30.02 -14.77 16.02
C ASN A 57 -31.21 -14.35 15.18
N VAL A 58 -31.03 -13.34 14.32
CA VAL A 58 -32.01 -12.96 13.31
C VAL A 58 -31.49 -13.36 11.95
N THR A 59 -32.17 -14.27 11.26
CA THR A 59 -31.85 -14.63 9.88
C THR A 59 -32.86 -13.95 8.97
N LEU A 60 -32.41 -12.99 8.17
CA LEU A 60 -33.25 -12.31 7.17
C LEU A 60 -32.81 -12.71 5.78
N THR A 61 -33.77 -13.07 4.92
CA THR A 61 -33.53 -13.29 3.50
C THR A 61 -34.04 -12.06 2.75
N GLY A 62 -33.16 -11.33 2.05
CA GLY A 62 -33.54 -10.14 1.28
C GLY A 62 -33.83 -8.88 2.10
N ALA A 63 -33.15 -8.68 3.23
CA ALA A 63 -33.32 -7.48 4.05
C ALA A 63 -32.94 -6.20 3.28
N ASN A 64 -33.78 -5.17 3.37
CA ASN A 64 -33.44 -3.81 2.97
C ASN A 64 -33.30 -2.95 4.23
N VAL A 65 -32.10 -2.43 4.49
CA VAL A 65 -31.84 -1.56 5.64
C VAL A 65 -31.86 -0.11 5.18
N THR A 66 -32.97 0.59 5.45
CA THR A 66 -33.05 2.03 5.28
C THR A 66 -32.55 2.72 6.55
N GLY A 67 -31.23 2.86 6.69
CA GLY A 67 -30.59 3.49 7.87
C GLY A 67 -29.25 2.86 8.25
N THR A 68 -28.92 2.90 9.54
CA THR A 68 -27.66 2.36 10.08
C THR A 68 -27.82 0.91 10.51
N ALA A 69 -26.98 0.02 9.99
CA ALA A 69 -26.79 -1.33 10.53
C ALA A 69 -25.52 -1.36 11.39
N ASN A 70 -25.66 -1.57 12.71
CA ASN A 70 -24.52 -1.76 13.61
C ASN A 70 -24.16 -3.26 13.63
N ILE A 71 -23.27 -3.68 12.73
CA ILE A 71 -22.85 -5.08 12.58
C ILE A 71 -21.44 -5.27 13.13
N SER A 72 -21.27 -6.14 14.13
CA SER A 72 -19.94 -6.41 14.72
C SER A 72 -19.02 -7.19 13.78
N THR A 73 -19.58 -8.09 12.95
CA THR A 73 -18.83 -8.83 11.93
C THR A 73 -19.73 -9.04 10.71
N LEU A 74 -19.32 -8.52 9.56
CA LEU A 74 -20.01 -8.73 8.29
C LEU A 74 -19.26 -9.79 7.48
N GLN A 75 -19.82 -10.99 7.38
CA GLN A 75 -19.31 -12.03 6.48
C GLN A 75 -20.02 -11.91 5.13
N VAL A 76 -19.28 -11.55 4.08
CA VAL A 76 -19.79 -11.51 2.71
C VAL A 76 -19.30 -12.78 1.98
N THR A 77 -20.23 -13.66 1.60
CA THR A 77 -19.92 -14.92 0.90
C THR A 77 -19.96 -14.80 -0.63
N SER A 78 -20.25 -13.61 -1.15
CA SER A 78 -20.34 -13.31 -2.58
C SER A 78 -19.95 -11.84 -2.82
N ASN A 79 -20.63 -11.13 -3.71
CA ASN A 79 -20.32 -9.74 -4.01
C ASN A 79 -21.06 -8.78 -3.06
N VAL A 80 -20.40 -7.68 -2.70
CA VAL A 80 -21.01 -6.51 -2.07
C VAL A 80 -20.83 -5.31 -3.01
N SER A 81 -21.91 -4.60 -3.32
CA SER A 81 -21.84 -3.30 -4.01
C SER A 81 -22.19 -2.21 -3.02
N VAL A 82 -21.32 -1.21 -2.88
CA VAL A 82 -21.61 -0.01 -2.08
C VAL A 82 -21.76 1.16 -3.04
N GLY A 83 -22.95 1.77 -3.06
CA GLY A 83 -23.27 2.90 -3.94
C GLY A 83 -22.67 4.25 -3.51
N GLY A 84 -21.96 4.28 -2.38
CA GLY A 84 -21.35 5.48 -1.79
C GLY A 84 -19.94 5.20 -1.29
N ASN A 85 -19.51 5.92 -0.26
CA ASN A 85 -18.17 5.77 0.32
C ASN A 85 -18.07 4.54 1.22
N VAL A 86 -16.92 3.87 1.18
CA VAL A 86 -16.50 2.86 2.16
C VAL A 86 -15.39 3.49 3.01
N ALA A 87 -15.64 3.67 4.32
CA ALA A 87 -14.63 4.11 5.27
C ALA A 87 -14.17 2.92 6.12
N VAL A 88 -12.87 2.60 6.08
CA VAL A 88 -12.26 1.50 6.85
C VAL A 88 -11.22 2.10 7.79
N SER A 89 -11.41 1.91 9.09
CA SER A 89 -10.47 2.40 10.13
C SER A 89 -9.27 1.44 10.35
N GLY A 90 -9.32 0.26 9.73
CA GLY A 90 -8.27 -0.77 9.80
C GLY A 90 -7.72 -1.16 8.43
N ASN A 91 -7.18 -2.37 8.35
CA ASN A 91 -6.59 -2.89 7.12
C ASN A 91 -7.66 -3.40 6.14
N ILE A 92 -7.46 -3.15 4.85
CA ILE A 92 -8.15 -3.84 3.76
C ILE A 92 -7.22 -4.96 3.29
N SER A 93 -7.57 -6.22 3.57
CA SER A 93 -6.81 -7.39 3.11
C SER A 93 -7.56 -8.08 1.97
N ALA A 94 -7.06 -7.94 0.74
CA ALA A 94 -7.59 -8.65 -0.42
C ALA A 94 -6.79 -9.95 -0.63
N LEU A 95 -7.30 -11.07 -0.11
CA LEU A 95 -6.55 -12.33 -0.07
C LEU A 95 -6.41 -13.02 -1.45
N ASN A 96 -7.24 -12.69 -2.44
CA ASN A 96 -7.30 -13.41 -3.74
C ASN A 96 -7.70 -12.56 -4.96
N GLY A 97 -7.58 -11.23 -4.93
CA GLY A 97 -8.02 -10.38 -6.05
C GLY A 97 -7.31 -9.05 -6.14
N PHE A 98 -7.20 -8.52 -7.35
CA PHE A 98 -6.73 -7.16 -7.60
C PHE A 98 -7.59 -6.14 -6.84
N VAL A 99 -6.96 -5.17 -6.19
CA VAL A 99 -7.66 -3.96 -5.73
C VAL A 99 -7.63 -2.96 -6.87
N THR A 100 -8.70 -2.89 -7.65
CA THR A 100 -8.85 -1.84 -8.66
C THR A 100 -9.29 -0.56 -7.97
N ILE A 101 -8.35 0.37 -7.79
CA ILE A 101 -8.63 1.73 -7.35
C ILE A 101 -8.89 2.55 -8.62
N GLY A 102 -10.06 3.17 -8.74
CA GLY A 102 -10.46 3.95 -9.92
C GLY A 102 -9.71 5.29 -10.05
N ASN A 103 -10.40 6.34 -10.52
CA ASN A 103 -9.86 7.68 -10.80
C ASN A 103 -9.52 8.49 -9.53
N THR A 104 -8.85 7.90 -8.54
CA THR A 104 -8.61 8.53 -7.24
C THR A 104 -7.13 8.50 -6.87
N THR A 105 -6.67 9.58 -6.25
CA THR A 105 -5.38 9.66 -5.56
C THR A 105 -5.28 8.56 -4.51
N VAL A 106 -4.34 7.62 -4.67
CA VAL A 106 -3.93 6.72 -3.59
C VAL A 106 -3.04 7.53 -2.66
N GLY A 107 -3.63 8.07 -1.59
CA GLY A 107 -2.86 8.62 -0.48
C GLY A 107 -2.13 7.49 0.23
N LEU A 108 -0.89 7.19 -0.18
CA LEU A 108 0.08 6.49 0.64
C LEU A 108 0.39 7.44 1.81
N GLY A 109 -0.48 7.48 2.83
CA GLY A 109 -0.37 8.38 3.96
C GLY A 109 1.05 8.36 4.53
N ASN A 110 1.47 9.46 5.17
CA ASN A 110 2.79 9.87 5.69
C ASN A 110 3.76 8.81 6.34
N THR A 111 3.51 7.51 6.22
CA THR A 111 4.32 6.39 6.71
C THR A 111 4.49 5.26 5.68
N ALA A 112 3.73 5.23 4.58
CA ALA A 112 3.95 4.25 3.50
C ALA A 112 5.12 4.72 2.62
N THR A 113 6.34 4.38 3.04
CA THR A 113 7.60 4.79 2.40
C THR A 113 7.99 3.94 1.19
N SER A 114 7.25 2.86 0.87
CA SER A 114 7.48 2.05 -0.32
C SER A 114 6.25 1.22 -0.73
N ILE A 115 6.07 1.01 -2.03
CA ILE A 115 5.25 -0.07 -2.59
C ILE A 115 6.24 -1.08 -3.18
N GLY A 116 6.46 -2.20 -2.50
CA GLY A 116 7.30 -3.28 -3.03
C GLY A 116 6.68 -3.90 -4.28
N ASN A 117 7.50 -4.16 -5.31
CA ASN A 117 7.10 -4.81 -6.58
C ASN A 117 6.04 -4.05 -7.40
N LEU A 118 5.95 -2.72 -7.26
CA LEU A 118 5.06 -1.90 -8.10
C LEU A 118 5.52 -1.95 -9.56
N THR A 119 4.72 -2.58 -10.43
CA THR A 119 4.87 -2.48 -11.89
C THR A 119 3.88 -1.45 -12.41
N VAL A 120 4.37 -0.31 -12.91
CA VAL A 120 3.53 0.69 -13.58
C VAL A 120 3.75 0.61 -15.08
N THR A 121 2.70 0.35 -15.85
CA THR A 121 2.75 0.30 -17.32
C THR A 121 2.01 1.49 -17.90
N ASN A 122 2.54 2.10 -18.95
CA ASN A 122 1.94 3.24 -19.64
C ASN A 122 1.67 4.44 -18.72
N THR A 123 2.59 4.71 -17.78
CA THR A 123 2.47 5.84 -16.86
C THR A 123 2.86 7.15 -17.54
N LEU A 124 2.08 8.20 -17.27
CA LEU A 124 2.50 9.58 -17.50
C LEU A 124 3.02 10.13 -16.18
N VAL A 125 4.31 10.46 -16.14
CA VAL A 125 4.92 11.10 -14.99
C VAL A 125 5.08 12.59 -15.28
N THR A 126 4.28 13.43 -14.64
CA THR A 126 4.30 14.89 -14.84
C THR A 126 5.44 15.56 -14.06
N GLU A 127 5.78 15.02 -12.88
CA GLU A 127 6.88 15.51 -12.04
C GLU A 127 7.58 14.32 -11.36
N MET A 128 8.91 14.28 -11.42
CA MET A 128 9.75 13.36 -10.63
C MET A 128 10.66 14.18 -9.72
N ARG A 129 10.64 13.88 -8.43
CA ARG A 129 11.59 14.41 -7.45
C ARG A 129 12.51 13.27 -7.03
N GLU A 130 13.78 13.40 -7.34
CA GLU A 130 14.79 12.40 -7.01
C GLU A 130 15.54 12.79 -5.72
N THR A 131 15.92 11.80 -4.92
CA THR A 131 16.70 12.05 -3.70
C THR A 131 18.13 12.43 -4.07
N ALA A 132 18.54 13.62 -3.63
CA ALA A 132 19.91 14.09 -3.71
C ALA A 132 20.58 14.07 -2.33
N ASN A 133 21.74 13.41 -2.24
CA ASN A 133 22.59 13.47 -1.07
C ASN A 133 23.70 14.52 -1.29
N VAL A 134 23.67 15.59 -0.51
CA VAL A 134 24.63 16.69 -0.60
C VAL A 134 25.60 16.58 0.57
N SER A 135 26.89 16.44 0.29
CA SER A 135 27.92 16.18 1.28
C SER A 135 29.08 17.16 1.17
N ALA A 136 29.52 17.71 2.30
CA ALA A 136 30.73 18.53 2.43
C ALA A 136 31.98 17.63 2.54
N THR A 137 32.18 16.77 1.55
CA THR A 137 33.32 15.83 1.44
C THR A 137 34.05 16.12 0.14
N ALA A 138 35.39 16.13 0.19
CA ALA A 138 36.21 16.23 -1.02
C ALA A 138 36.28 14.87 -1.72
N ALA A 139 36.08 14.83 -3.04
CA ALA A 139 36.31 13.61 -3.81
C ALA A 139 37.81 13.26 -3.85
N THR A 140 38.14 12.03 -3.46
CA THR A 140 39.48 11.42 -3.54
C THR A 140 39.38 9.91 -3.31
N GLY A 141 40.26 9.12 -3.93
CA GLY A 141 40.24 7.66 -3.78
C GLY A 141 38.93 7.03 -4.24
N THR A 142 38.47 5.97 -3.59
CA THR A 142 37.19 5.31 -3.94
C THR A 142 36.01 5.97 -3.25
N ILE A 143 35.06 6.45 -4.04
CA ILE A 143 33.76 6.95 -3.60
C ILE A 143 32.73 5.86 -3.80
N ASN A 144 32.15 5.38 -2.68
CA ASN A 144 31.04 4.45 -2.74
C ASN A 144 29.73 5.20 -3.03
N TYR A 145 29.10 4.85 -4.13
CA TYR A 145 27.81 5.37 -4.53
C TYR A 145 26.71 4.37 -4.11
N ASP A 146 25.89 4.76 -3.13
CA ASP A 146 24.84 3.91 -2.56
C ASP A 146 23.50 4.12 -3.29
N ALA A 147 23.22 3.29 -4.30
CA ALA A 147 22.04 3.42 -5.16
C ALA A 147 20.68 3.29 -4.43
N LEU A 148 20.65 2.66 -3.25
CA LEU A 148 19.43 2.53 -2.46
C LEU A 148 19.05 3.79 -1.67
N THR A 149 19.93 4.78 -1.56
CA THR A 149 19.69 5.98 -0.73
C THR A 149 19.65 7.27 -1.55
N GLN A 150 20.14 7.25 -2.79
CA GLN A 150 20.27 8.46 -3.61
C GLN A 150 20.23 8.14 -5.10
N VAL A 151 19.76 9.11 -5.88
CA VAL A 151 19.90 9.16 -7.36
C VAL A 151 20.92 10.23 -7.78
N VAL A 152 21.16 11.20 -6.89
CA VAL A 152 22.16 12.24 -7.06
C VAL A 152 23.06 12.27 -5.83
N LEU A 153 24.37 12.20 -6.03
CA LEU A 153 25.37 12.49 -5.01
C LEU A 153 26.07 13.79 -5.39
N TYR A 154 26.15 14.76 -4.48
CA TYR A 154 26.84 16.02 -4.74
C TYR A 154 27.87 16.29 -3.63
N PHE A 155 29.15 16.25 -4.01
CA PHE A 155 30.26 16.66 -3.17
C PHE A 155 30.58 18.13 -3.40
N THR A 156 30.35 18.94 -2.35
CA THR A 156 30.43 20.40 -2.45
C THR A 156 31.82 20.96 -2.17
N THR A 157 32.69 20.18 -1.53
CA THR A 157 34.09 20.54 -1.28
C THR A 157 34.94 20.20 -2.49
N ASP A 158 35.86 21.10 -2.86
CA ASP A 158 36.82 20.89 -3.94
C ASP A 158 37.49 19.51 -3.83
N ALA A 159 37.46 18.76 -4.93
CA ALA A 159 38.16 17.49 -5.02
C ALA A 159 39.65 17.65 -4.68
N SER A 160 40.20 16.66 -4.00
CA SER A 160 41.60 16.66 -3.54
C SER A 160 42.46 15.61 -4.22
N GLY A 161 41.87 14.76 -5.07
CA GLY A 161 42.55 13.75 -5.86
C GLY A 161 41.65 13.18 -6.95
N ASN A 162 42.24 12.48 -7.92
CA ASN A 162 41.47 11.64 -8.82
C ASN A 162 40.76 10.55 -8.03
N PHE A 163 39.60 10.12 -8.52
CA PHE A 163 38.73 9.24 -7.76
C PHE A 163 38.17 8.12 -8.63
N THR A 164 37.85 7.01 -7.96
CA THR A 164 37.08 5.90 -8.49
C THR A 164 35.65 6.02 -7.99
N VAL A 165 34.65 5.89 -8.86
CA VAL A 165 33.25 5.76 -8.41
C VAL A 165 32.87 4.29 -8.39
N ASN A 166 32.53 3.76 -7.23
CA ASN A 166 32.07 2.39 -7.04
C ASN A 166 30.56 2.35 -6.79
N PHE A 167 29.79 1.87 -7.77
CA PHE A 167 28.35 1.71 -7.65
C PHE A 167 28.00 0.44 -6.90
N ARG A 168 27.13 0.55 -5.89
CA ARG A 168 26.62 -0.57 -5.09
C ARG A 168 25.19 -0.28 -4.64
N GLY A 169 24.50 -1.28 -4.08
CA GLY A 169 23.23 -1.03 -3.40
C GLY A 169 23.43 -0.19 -2.14
N ASN A 170 24.20 -0.72 -1.19
CA ASN A 170 24.74 -0.02 -0.02
C ASN A 170 25.95 -0.81 0.54
N SER A 171 26.43 -0.50 1.75
CA SER A 171 27.57 -1.19 2.37
C SER A 171 27.36 -2.69 2.63
N GLY A 172 26.12 -3.17 2.70
CA GLY A 172 25.79 -4.58 2.93
C GLY A 172 25.06 -5.25 1.76
N THR A 173 24.77 -4.51 0.67
CA THR A 173 23.93 -4.97 -0.44
C THR A 173 24.60 -4.61 -1.76
N SER A 174 24.85 -5.61 -2.60
CA SER A 174 25.42 -5.40 -3.93
C SER A 174 24.40 -4.80 -4.90
N LEU A 175 24.88 -4.07 -5.91
CA LEU A 175 24.07 -3.64 -7.04
C LEU A 175 23.53 -4.86 -7.80
N ASP A 176 24.35 -5.91 -7.92
CA ASP A 176 23.93 -7.18 -8.54
C ASP A 176 22.69 -7.78 -7.87
N THR A 177 22.58 -7.73 -6.54
CA THR A 177 21.44 -8.30 -5.82
C THR A 177 20.14 -7.49 -5.93
N ILE A 178 20.22 -6.18 -6.23
CA ILE A 178 19.04 -5.31 -6.29
C ILE A 178 18.53 -5.07 -7.71
N MET A 179 19.29 -5.45 -8.73
CA MET A 179 18.89 -5.34 -10.13
C MET A 179 18.66 -6.73 -10.73
N ALA A 180 17.58 -6.89 -11.49
CA ALA A 180 17.40 -8.02 -12.39
C ALA A 180 18.18 -7.81 -13.70
N THR A 181 18.50 -8.91 -14.40
CA THR A 181 19.06 -8.81 -15.75
C THR A 181 18.04 -8.16 -16.69
N GLY A 182 18.50 -7.16 -17.44
CA GLY A 182 17.65 -6.34 -18.31
C GLY A 182 17.20 -5.01 -17.68
N GLU A 183 17.47 -4.80 -16.39
CA GLU A 183 17.20 -3.51 -15.74
C GLU A 183 18.34 -2.52 -15.91
N SER A 184 18.00 -1.23 -15.87
CA SER A 184 18.94 -0.13 -15.89
C SER A 184 18.75 0.79 -14.69
N LEU A 185 19.85 1.31 -14.14
CA LEU A 185 19.86 2.30 -13.08
C LEU A 185 20.58 3.57 -13.55
N SER A 186 19.94 4.72 -13.36
CA SER A 186 20.54 6.03 -13.61
C SER A 186 21.15 6.58 -12.31
N ALA A 187 22.37 7.10 -12.40
CA ALA A 187 23.07 7.70 -11.27
C ALA A 187 23.80 8.98 -11.72
N THR A 188 23.73 10.04 -10.90
CA THR A 188 24.49 11.27 -11.13
C THR A 188 25.41 11.56 -9.94
N PHE A 189 26.69 11.82 -10.22
CA PHE A 189 27.68 12.29 -9.24
C PHE A 189 28.19 13.67 -9.65
N LEU A 190 27.96 14.67 -8.81
CA LEU A 190 28.47 16.03 -8.97
C LEU A 190 29.67 16.24 -8.06
N VAL A 191 30.74 16.79 -8.63
CA VAL A 191 31.99 17.09 -7.93
C VAL A 191 32.37 18.53 -8.14
N THR A 192 32.48 19.29 -7.05
CA THR A 192 33.12 20.61 -7.10
C THR A 192 34.62 20.45 -7.29
N ASN A 193 35.19 21.23 -8.21
CA ASN A 193 36.62 21.31 -8.48
C ASN A 193 37.12 22.74 -8.24
N GLY A 194 38.22 22.85 -7.49
CA GLY A 194 38.93 24.11 -7.26
C GLY A 194 39.86 24.48 -8.43
N ALA A 195 40.85 25.32 -8.18
CA ALA A 195 41.82 25.74 -9.20
C ALA A 195 42.63 24.56 -9.77
N THR A 196 42.95 23.57 -8.93
CA THR A 196 43.49 22.28 -9.36
C THR A 196 42.32 21.31 -9.50
N ALA A 197 42.05 20.88 -10.73
CA ALA A 197 40.92 19.99 -11.01
C ALA A 197 41.32 18.52 -11.01
N TYR A 198 40.42 17.68 -10.53
CA TYR A 198 40.51 16.24 -10.54
C TYR A 198 39.29 15.63 -11.22
N TYR A 199 39.39 14.36 -11.59
CA TYR A 199 38.36 13.69 -12.38
C TYR A 199 38.12 12.25 -11.93
N ASN A 200 37.01 11.70 -12.41
CA ASN A 200 36.75 10.28 -12.30
C ASN A 200 37.73 9.53 -13.21
N SER A 201 38.71 8.86 -12.60
CA SER A 201 39.73 8.08 -13.29
C SER A 201 39.35 6.61 -13.49
N ALA A 202 38.39 6.08 -12.73
CA ALA A 202 37.97 4.68 -12.81
C ALA A 202 36.54 4.47 -12.30
N VAL A 203 35.88 3.44 -12.82
CA VAL A 203 34.55 3.04 -12.37
C VAL A 203 34.59 1.59 -11.93
N GLU A 204 33.91 1.34 -10.82
CA GLU A 204 33.67 0.01 -10.28
C GLU A 204 32.16 -0.21 -10.11
N VAL A 205 31.76 -1.48 -10.21
CA VAL A 205 30.46 -1.94 -9.75
C VAL A 205 30.72 -3.07 -8.76
N ASP A 206 30.20 -2.94 -7.54
CA ASP A 206 30.41 -3.89 -6.45
C ASP A 206 31.91 -4.20 -6.20
N GLY A 207 32.76 -3.19 -6.33
CA GLY A 207 34.23 -3.29 -6.16
C GLY A 207 34.96 -3.95 -7.34
N SER A 208 34.25 -4.34 -8.40
CA SER A 208 34.84 -4.89 -9.61
C SER A 208 34.99 -3.81 -10.68
N SER A 209 36.17 -3.70 -11.29
CA SER A 209 36.43 -2.68 -12.31
C SER A 209 35.54 -2.87 -13.55
N VAL A 210 34.97 -1.77 -14.03
CA VAL A 210 34.20 -1.71 -15.28
C VAL A 210 34.78 -0.59 -16.13
N THR A 211 34.95 -0.84 -17.44
CA THR A 211 35.30 0.22 -18.40
C THR A 211 34.02 0.84 -18.97
N PRO A 212 33.69 2.10 -18.61
CA PRO A 212 32.49 2.74 -19.14
C PRO A 212 32.63 3.05 -20.63
N LYS A 213 31.50 3.03 -21.33
CA LYS A 213 31.37 3.63 -22.66
C LYS A 213 31.05 5.11 -22.48
N TRP A 214 32.06 5.95 -22.64
CA TRP A 214 31.92 7.40 -22.52
C TRP A 214 31.25 8.01 -23.74
N GLN A 215 30.38 8.99 -23.53
CA GLN A 215 29.83 9.81 -24.60
C GLN A 215 30.97 10.42 -25.42
N GLY A 216 30.90 10.31 -26.75
CA GLY A 216 31.99 10.74 -27.64
C GLY A 216 33.18 9.79 -27.71
N GLY A 217 33.17 8.67 -26.98
CA GLY A 217 34.12 7.57 -27.12
C GLY A 217 35.42 7.70 -26.33
N THR A 218 35.63 8.80 -25.58
CA THR A 218 36.87 9.07 -24.86
C THR A 218 36.60 9.27 -23.38
N ALA A 219 37.35 8.55 -22.53
CA ALA A 219 37.30 8.75 -21.08
C ALA A 219 37.93 10.09 -20.66
N PRO A 220 37.47 10.73 -19.59
CA PRO A 220 38.10 11.93 -19.05
C PRO A 220 39.57 11.65 -18.69
N THR A 221 40.45 12.58 -19.06
CA THR A 221 41.88 12.56 -18.71
C THR A 221 42.28 13.72 -17.79
N SER A 222 41.33 14.60 -17.47
CA SER A 222 41.47 15.78 -16.63
C SER A 222 40.10 16.22 -16.11
N GLY A 223 40.07 16.92 -14.97
CA GLY A 223 38.87 17.61 -14.47
C GLY A 223 38.74 19.03 -15.03
N ASN A 224 37.68 19.74 -14.65
CA ASN A 224 37.49 21.14 -15.00
C ASN A 224 37.72 22.07 -13.78
N ALA A 225 38.68 22.99 -13.89
CA ALA A 225 39.02 23.90 -12.79
C ALA A 225 37.90 24.92 -12.52
N SER A 226 37.73 25.26 -11.24
CA SER A 226 36.77 26.23 -10.72
C SER A 226 35.36 26.01 -11.27
N SER A 227 34.88 24.77 -11.17
CA SER A 227 33.60 24.36 -11.75
C SER A 227 33.03 23.13 -11.04
N ILE A 228 31.78 22.80 -11.33
CA ILE A 228 31.17 21.52 -10.96
C ILE A 228 31.23 20.60 -12.18
N ASP A 229 31.86 19.45 -12.02
CA ASP A 229 31.79 18.36 -12.98
C ASP A 229 30.62 17.44 -12.63
N SER A 230 29.64 17.35 -13.52
CA SER A 230 28.50 16.45 -13.41
C SER A 230 28.75 15.19 -14.23
N TYR A 231 28.97 14.08 -13.54
CA TYR A 231 29.09 12.77 -14.14
C TYR A 231 27.76 12.04 -14.09
N THR A 232 27.21 11.66 -15.25
CA THR A 232 25.98 10.87 -15.33
C THR A 232 26.30 9.47 -15.84
N TYR A 233 25.64 8.48 -15.26
CA TYR A 233 25.83 7.06 -15.56
C TYR A 233 24.49 6.37 -15.78
N VAL A 234 24.45 5.51 -16.80
CA VAL A 234 23.38 4.51 -16.96
C VAL A 234 24.04 3.15 -16.83
N ILE A 235 23.74 2.44 -15.75
CA ILE A 235 24.26 1.11 -15.44
C ILE A 235 23.21 0.08 -15.85
N ILE A 236 23.54 -0.79 -16.79
CA ILE A 236 22.63 -1.81 -17.33
C ILE A 236 23.15 -3.17 -16.92
N LYS A 237 22.35 -3.96 -16.20
CA LYS A 237 22.71 -5.32 -15.83
C LYS A 237 22.43 -6.27 -16.99
N THR A 238 23.47 -6.84 -17.57
CA THR A 238 23.37 -7.72 -18.77
C THR A 238 23.41 -9.21 -18.45
N GLY A 239 23.60 -9.57 -17.17
CA GLY A 239 23.79 -10.94 -16.68
C GLY A 239 24.16 -10.90 -15.20
N SER A 240 24.42 -12.04 -14.56
CA SER A 240 24.84 -12.09 -13.15
C SER A 240 26.21 -11.44 -12.98
N ALA A 241 26.28 -10.41 -12.13
CA ALA A 241 27.46 -9.60 -11.86
C ALA A 241 28.14 -9.01 -13.11
N THR A 242 27.39 -8.85 -14.21
CA THR A 242 27.91 -8.26 -15.46
C THR A 242 27.11 -7.02 -15.84
N PHE A 243 27.82 -5.92 -16.08
CA PHE A 243 27.21 -4.62 -16.32
C PHE A 243 27.80 -3.93 -17.54
N THR A 244 26.94 -3.25 -18.30
CA THR A 244 27.35 -2.22 -19.25
C THR A 244 27.11 -0.86 -18.60
N VAL A 245 28.14 -0.03 -18.51
CA VAL A 245 28.02 1.34 -17.99
C VAL A 245 28.19 2.32 -19.13
N LEU A 246 27.18 3.15 -19.37
CA LEU A 246 27.25 4.32 -20.24
C LEU A 246 27.52 5.54 -19.37
N ALA A 247 28.45 6.40 -19.77
CA ALA A 247 28.86 7.54 -18.94
C ALA A 247 28.99 8.83 -19.75
N SER A 248 28.71 9.97 -19.12
CA SER A 248 29.05 11.28 -19.66
C SER A 248 29.54 12.21 -18.56
N VAL A 249 30.27 13.26 -18.93
CA VAL A 249 30.67 14.34 -18.02
C VAL A 249 30.30 15.68 -18.65
N THR A 250 29.70 16.56 -17.86
CA THR A 250 29.40 17.95 -18.26
C THR A 250 29.96 18.92 -17.23
N LYS A 251 30.57 20.00 -17.71
CA LYS A 251 31.05 21.11 -16.88
C LYS A 251 29.93 22.12 -16.63
N PHE A 252 29.80 22.56 -15.38
CA PHE A 252 28.96 23.69 -14.97
C PHE A 252 29.82 24.73 -14.23
N ALA A 253 29.87 25.98 -14.72
CA ALA A 253 30.71 27.06 -14.19
C ALA A 253 29.96 28.39 -14.15
#